data_AF-A0A370K693-F1
#
_entry.id   AF-A0A370K693-F1
#
_cell.length_a   1.000
_cell.length_b   1.000
_cell.length_c   1.000
_cell.angle_alpha   90.00
_cell.angle_beta   90.00
_cell.angle_gamma   90.00
#
_symmetry.space_group_name_H-M   'P 1'
#
loop_
_entity.id
_entity.type
_entity.pdbx_description
1 polymer ?
#
loop_
_entity_poly.entity_id
_entity_poly.type
_entity_poly.pdbx_seq_one_letter_code
_entity_poly.pdbx_strand_id
1 'polypeptide(L)'
;MSQASPKVGFVSLGCPKALVDSERILTQLKVEGYEIVPSYGAADAVVVNTCGFIDAAVQESLDAIGEALHENGKVIVTGCLGKRSELIREAYPDVLAITGPQDYASVMSAVHSALPPQRNPLLDIIPDTGIKLTPKHYAYLKISEGCNHRCSFCIIPSMRGDLVSRPVDEVLVEAERLVKGGVKELLVISQDTSAYGVDVKYAERQWRDKSYRTRMTELCDGLSELGVWTRLHYVYPYPHVDEVMPLMAEGKILPYLDIPFQHASPRILKLMKRPGNIDKTLERIRNWRKAVPDLTIRSTFIVGFPGETDAEFEELLDFLREAELDRVGAFAYSPVEGAKANELPNPVSEELKEDRLEQFMAVQAEISAAKLQRKIGRTLKVLVDEAGAHGAVARSASDAPEIDGVVHIANGQLLKPGQFVDVVVEDADEHDLHARLAG
;
A
#
# COMPACT_ATOMS: atom_id res chain seq x y z
N MET A 1 20.28 -26.73 -3.28
CA MET A 1 19.74 -27.70 -4.24
C MET A 1 19.16 -26.89 -5.39
N SER A 2 19.70 -27.02 -6.61
CA SER A 2 19.09 -26.40 -7.79
C SER A 2 17.70 -26.98 -7.94
N GLN A 3 16.65 -26.18 -7.76
CA GLN A 3 15.30 -26.62 -8.13
C GLN A 3 15.32 -26.93 -9.63
N ALA A 4 14.80 -28.09 -10.01
CA ALA A 4 14.76 -28.51 -11.40
C ALA A 4 13.75 -27.65 -12.15
N SER A 5 14.15 -27.09 -13.29
CA SER A 5 13.28 -26.29 -14.16
C SER A 5 11.95 -27.02 -14.43
N PRO A 6 10.79 -26.35 -14.29
CA PRO A 6 9.51 -26.98 -14.59
C PRO A 6 9.45 -27.42 -16.05
N LYS A 7 8.91 -28.62 -16.29
CA LYS A 7 8.88 -29.27 -17.59
C LYS A 7 7.52 -29.10 -18.25
N VAL A 8 7.51 -28.67 -19.50
CA VAL A 8 6.28 -28.50 -20.29
C VAL A 8 6.32 -29.41 -21.51
N GLY A 9 5.32 -30.27 -21.64
CA GLY A 9 5.04 -31.02 -22.86
C GLY A 9 4.22 -30.16 -23.81
N PHE A 10 4.47 -30.26 -25.12
CA PHE A 10 3.75 -29.45 -26.09
C PHE A 10 3.37 -30.28 -27.32
N VAL A 11 2.10 -30.19 -27.73
CA VAL A 11 1.58 -30.80 -28.95
C VAL A 11 1.04 -29.70 -29.85
N SER A 12 1.45 -29.70 -31.11
CA SER A 12 0.98 -28.76 -32.12
C SER A 12 0.22 -29.50 -33.22
N LEU A 13 -1.10 -29.34 -33.26
CA LEU A 13 -1.97 -29.90 -34.29
C LEU A 13 -2.51 -28.79 -35.22
N GLY A 14 -3.02 -29.22 -36.37
CA GLY A 14 -3.68 -28.33 -37.32
C GLY A 14 -2.79 -27.84 -38.46
N CYS A 15 -2.81 -26.53 -38.72
CA CYS A 15 -2.22 -25.97 -39.92
C CYS A 15 -0.89 -25.23 -39.65
N PRO A 16 -0.12 -24.85 -40.67
CA PRO A 16 1.14 -24.11 -40.49
C PRO A 16 1.02 -22.81 -39.68
N LYS A 17 -0.18 -22.20 -39.61
CA LYS A 17 -0.41 -21.03 -38.74
C LYS A 17 -0.41 -21.43 -37.26
N ALA A 18 -1.04 -22.56 -36.91
CA ALA A 18 -1.02 -23.10 -35.56
C ALA A 18 0.40 -23.55 -35.16
N LEU A 19 1.21 -24.03 -36.10
CA LEU A 19 2.62 -24.33 -35.86
C LEU A 19 3.41 -23.08 -35.46
N VAL A 20 3.29 -21.98 -36.21
CA VAL A 20 3.95 -20.72 -35.87
C VAL A 20 3.46 -20.17 -34.52
N ASP A 21 2.17 -20.34 -34.20
CA ASP A 21 1.64 -19.96 -32.89
C ASP A 21 2.28 -20.78 -31.76
N SER A 22 2.48 -22.08 -31.99
CA SER A 22 3.15 -22.98 -31.04
C SER A 22 4.61 -22.62 -30.83
N GLU A 23 5.35 -22.31 -31.90
CA GLU A 23 6.75 -21.87 -31.83
C GLU A 23 6.91 -20.62 -30.97
N ARG A 24 5.97 -19.68 -31.04
CA ARG A 24 5.97 -18.48 -30.19
C ARG A 24 5.76 -18.83 -28.71
N ILE A 25 4.81 -19.70 -28.40
CA ILE A 25 4.55 -20.14 -27.02
C ILE A 25 5.79 -20.86 -26.47
N LEU A 26 6.35 -21.81 -27.23
CA LEU A 26 7.57 -22.54 -26.87
C LEU A 26 8.76 -21.61 -26.63
N THR A 27 8.92 -20.58 -27.47
CA THR A 27 9.97 -19.57 -27.31
C THR A 27 9.82 -18.83 -25.99
N GLN A 28 8.60 -18.39 -25.65
CA GLN A 28 8.34 -17.66 -24.41
C GLN A 28 8.58 -18.55 -23.17
N LEU A 29 8.10 -19.80 -23.20
CA LEU A 29 8.37 -20.78 -22.14
C LEU A 29 9.88 -20.97 -21.95
N LYS A 30 10.66 -21.00 -23.02
CA LYS A 30 12.12 -21.14 -22.91
C LYS A 30 12.78 -19.90 -22.29
N VAL A 31 12.31 -18.70 -22.63
CA VAL A 31 12.79 -17.43 -22.05
C VAL A 31 12.53 -17.38 -20.55
N GLU A 32 11.39 -17.90 -20.09
CA GLU A 32 11.01 -17.94 -18.68
C GLU A 32 11.59 -19.12 -17.89
N GLY A 33 12.48 -19.91 -18.52
CA GLY A 33 13.25 -20.95 -17.83
C GLY A 33 12.58 -22.32 -17.75
N TYR A 34 11.47 -22.55 -18.48
CA TYR A 34 10.85 -23.87 -18.59
C TYR A 34 11.69 -24.81 -19.47
N GLU A 35 11.67 -26.09 -19.14
CA GLU A 35 12.25 -27.15 -19.96
C GLU A 35 11.17 -27.76 -20.86
N ILE A 36 11.39 -27.79 -22.17
CA ILE A 36 10.43 -28.39 -23.11
C ILE A 36 10.80 -29.86 -23.28
N VAL A 37 9.83 -30.75 -23.03
CA VAL A 37 10.02 -32.20 -23.11
C VAL A 37 9.10 -32.83 -24.17
N PRO A 38 9.54 -33.90 -24.86
CA PRO A 38 8.82 -34.48 -25.99
C PRO A 38 7.74 -35.51 -25.60
N SER A 39 7.48 -35.73 -24.31
CA SER A 39 6.55 -36.77 -23.83
C SER A 39 5.67 -36.26 -22.70
N TYR A 40 4.41 -36.67 -22.64
CA TYR A 40 3.44 -36.18 -21.66
C TYR A 40 3.79 -36.64 -20.25
N GLY A 41 4.16 -37.92 -20.07
CA GLY A 41 4.52 -38.47 -18.76
C GLY A 41 5.79 -37.87 -18.13
N ALA A 42 6.66 -37.22 -18.91
CA ALA A 42 7.85 -36.54 -18.39
C ALA A 42 7.65 -35.04 -18.12
N ALA A 43 6.47 -34.50 -18.46
CA ALA A 43 6.13 -33.10 -18.24
C ALA A 43 5.47 -32.88 -16.87
N ASP A 44 5.53 -31.66 -16.36
CA ASP A 44 4.75 -31.23 -15.19
C ASP A 44 3.38 -30.65 -15.60
N ALA A 45 3.23 -30.24 -16.86
CA ALA A 45 1.98 -29.89 -17.53
C ALA A 45 2.13 -30.01 -19.05
N VAL A 46 1.01 -30.21 -19.76
CA VAL A 46 0.98 -30.34 -21.22
C VAL A 46 0.13 -29.25 -21.85
N VAL A 47 0.65 -28.60 -22.88
CA VAL A 47 -0.10 -27.67 -23.74
C VAL A 47 -0.46 -28.37 -25.05
N VAL A 48 -1.75 -28.44 -25.36
CA VAL A 48 -2.26 -29.02 -26.61
C VAL A 48 -2.84 -27.92 -27.48
N ASN A 49 -2.15 -27.60 -28.58
CA ASN A 49 -2.65 -26.67 -29.59
C ASN A 49 -3.48 -27.42 -30.64
N THR A 50 -4.75 -27.06 -30.74
CA THR A 50 -5.79 -27.87 -31.39
C THR A 50 -6.31 -27.25 -32.69
N CYS A 51 -6.82 -28.11 -33.56
CA CYS A 51 -7.50 -27.70 -34.78
C CYS A 51 -9.02 -27.83 -34.64
N GLY A 52 -9.75 -26.82 -35.11
CA GLY A 52 -11.22 -26.82 -35.09
C GLY A 52 -11.86 -26.84 -36.47
N PHE A 53 -11.12 -26.98 -37.57
CA PHE A 53 -11.65 -26.65 -38.89
C PHE A 53 -12.54 -27.75 -39.51
N ILE A 54 -12.09 -29.01 -39.51
CA ILE A 54 -12.82 -30.16 -40.07
C ILE A 54 -13.02 -31.23 -39.01
N ASP A 55 -14.08 -32.04 -39.12
CA ASP A 55 -14.48 -33.01 -38.10
C ASP A 55 -13.38 -34.03 -37.79
N ALA A 56 -12.64 -34.50 -38.81
CA ALA A 56 -11.50 -35.39 -38.60
C ALA A 56 -10.40 -34.77 -37.72
N ALA A 57 -10.11 -33.48 -37.90
CA ALA A 57 -9.10 -32.76 -37.12
C ALA A 57 -9.63 -32.36 -35.72
N VAL A 58 -10.94 -32.19 -35.57
CA VAL A 58 -11.59 -32.02 -34.27
C VAL A 58 -11.45 -33.32 -33.46
N GLN A 59 -11.74 -34.47 -34.06
CA GLN A 59 -11.60 -35.76 -33.40
C GLN A 59 -10.14 -36.02 -33.01
N GLU A 60 -9.19 -35.81 -33.93
CA GLU A 60 -7.75 -35.90 -33.64
C GLU A 60 -7.33 -35.00 -32.46
N SER A 61 -7.87 -33.77 -32.40
CA SER A 61 -7.60 -32.86 -31.29
C SER A 61 -8.18 -33.34 -29.96
N LEU A 62 -9.39 -33.92 -29.96
CA LEU A 62 -10.00 -34.49 -28.78
C LEU A 62 -9.26 -35.75 -28.31
N ASP A 63 -8.79 -36.59 -29.22
CA ASP A 63 -8.01 -37.79 -28.90
C ASP A 63 -6.67 -37.40 -28.23
N ALA A 64 -5.97 -36.39 -28.77
CA ALA A 64 -4.73 -35.88 -28.20
C ALA A 64 -4.91 -35.24 -26.81
N ILE A 65 -6.03 -34.56 -26.56
CA ILE A 65 -6.36 -34.03 -25.21
C ILE A 65 -6.55 -35.20 -24.23
N GLY A 66 -7.29 -36.23 -24.65
CA GLY A 66 -7.55 -37.40 -23.82
C GLY A 66 -6.26 -38.17 -23.47
N GLU A 67 -5.37 -38.36 -24.44
CA GLU A 67 -4.06 -38.99 -24.23
C GLU A 67 -3.19 -38.18 -23.25
N ALA A 68 -3.12 -36.86 -23.44
CA ALA A 68 -2.36 -35.98 -22.55
C ALA A 68 -2.92 -35.96 -21.11
N LEU A 69 -4.25 -35.99 -20.95
CA LEU A 69 -4.90 -36.07 -19.64
C LEU A 69 -4.63 -37.42 -18.96
N HIS A 70 -4.69 -38.52 -19.71
CA HIS A 70 -4.42 -39.85 -19.17
C HIS A 70 -2.96 -40.00 -18.71
N GLU A 71 -1.99 -39.47 -19.45
CA GLU A 71 -0.57 -39.59 -19.09
C GLU A 71 -0.08 -38.58 -18.06
N ASN A 72 -0.61 -37.36 -18.04
CA ASN A 72 -0.09 -36.26 -17.21
C ASN A 72 -1.08 -35.74 -16.16
N GLY A 73 -2.37 -35.66 -16.52
CA GLY A 73 -3.43 -35.11 -15.67
C GLY A 73 -3.51 -33.58 -15.61
N LYS A 74 -2.50 -32.84 -16.08
CA LYS A 74 -2.51 -31.37 -16.13
C LYS A 74 -2.40 -30.85 -17.57
N VAL A 75 -3.56 -30.60 -18.19
CA VAL A 75 -3.63 -30.22 -19.60
C VAL A 75 -4.22 -28.83 -19.78
N ILE A 76 -3.54 -28.02 -20.59
CA ILE A 76 -3.97 -26.69 -21.05
C ILE A 76 -4.25 -26.80 -22.54
N VAL A 77 -5.46 -26.41 -22.96
CA VAL A 77 -5.88 -26.49 -24.36
C VAL A 77 -5.84 -25.11 -24.99
N THR A 78 -5.26 -25.01 -26.18
CA THR A 78 -5.24 -23.78 -26.99
C THR A 78 -5.54 -24.08 -28.44
N GLY A 79 -5.66 -23.05 -29.29
CA GLY A 79 -5.88 -23.19 -30.72
C GLY A 79 -7.34 -23.04 -31.15
N CYS A 80 -7.62 -23.37 -32.42
CA CYS A 80 -8.90 -23.07 -33.05
C CYS A 80 -10.09 -23.79 -32.41
N LEU A 81 -9.89 -24.99 -31.85
CA LEU A 81 -10.96 -25.72 -31.15
C LEU A 81 -11.33 -25.06 -29.82
N GLY A 82 -10.42 -24.28 -29.22
CA GLY A 82 -10.68 -23.55 -27.98
C GLY A 82 -11.81 -22.51 -28.09
N LYS A 83 -12.19 -22.10 -29.31
CA LYS A 83 -13.41 -21.29 -29.54
C LYS A 83 -14.71 -22.06 -29.29
N ARG A 84 -14.65 -23.39 -29.24
CA ARG A 84 -15.76 -24.31 -28.91
C ARG A 84 -15.47 -24.97 -27.56
N SER A 85 -15.25 -24.13 -26.55
CA SER A 85 -14.81 -24.56 -25.22
C SER A 85 -15.78 -25.54 -24.56
N GLU A 86 -17.07 -25.41 -24.85
CA GLU A 86 -18.15 -26.29 -24.40
C GLU A 86 -17.93 -27.74 -24.84
N LEU A 87 -17.57 -27.97 -26.11
CA LEU A 87 -17.32 -29.31 -26.64
C LEU A 87 -16.15 -29.98 -25.93
N ILE A 88 -15.08 -29.21 -25.65
CA ILE A 88 -13.91 -29.71 -24.93
C ILE A 88 -14.28 -30.05 -23.48
N ARG A 89 -15.03 -29.17 -22.80
CA ARG A 89 -15.42 -29.39 -21.39
C ARG A 89 -16.43 -30.53 -21.21
N GLU A 90 -17.31 -30.76 -22.18
CA GLU A 90 -18.22 -31.89 -22.18
C GLU A 90 -17.48 -33.23 -22.29
N ALA A 91 -16.45 -33.30 -23.14
CA ALA A 91 -15.63 -34.50 -23.29
C ALA A 91 -14.64 -34.66 -22.11
N TYR A 92 -14.03 -33.56 -21.66
CA TYR A 92 -12.94 -33.55 -20.70
C TYR A 92 -13.11 -32.38 -19.70
N PRO A 93 -13.84 -32.57 -18.60
CA PRO A 93 -14.09 -31.51 -17.63
C PRO A 93 -12.84 -31.08 -16.85
N ASP A 94 -11.83 -31.95 -16.78
CA ASP A 94 -10.64 -31.80 -15.93
C ASP A 94 -9.49 -30.99 -16.57
N VAL A 95 -9.69 -30.41 -17.75
CA VAL A 95 -8.69 -29.51 -18.37
C VAL A 95 -8.52 -28.24 -17.53
N LEU A 96 -7.26 -27.82 -17.32
CA LEU A 96 -6.93 -26.69 -16.45
C LEU A 96 -7.37 -25.34 -17.04
N ALA A 97 -7.23 -25.18 -18.35
CA ALA A 97 -7.63 -23.98 -19.06
C ALA A 97 -7.91 -24.28 -20.54
N ILE A 98 -8.79 -23.49 -21.15
CA ILE A 98 -9.08 -23.52 -22.59
C ILE A 98 -8.94 -22.09 -23.10
N THR A 99 -8.08 -21.89 -24.09
CA THR A 99 -7.81 -20.58 -24.70
C THR A 99 -8.05 -20.62 -26.21
N GLY A 100 -8.27 -19.46 -26.81
CA GLY A 100 -8.49 -19.34 -28.26
C GLY A 100 -7.20 -19.39 -29.09
N PRO A 101 -7.32 -19.41 -30.43
CA PRO A 101 -6.18 -19.24 -31.31
C PRO A 101 -5.61 -17.82 -31.18
N GLN A 102 -4.29 -17.66 -31.33
CA GLN A 102 -3.56 -16.39 -31.18
C GLN A 102 -3.65 -15.74 -29.79
N ASP A 103 -4.20 -16.44 -28.79
CA ASP A 103 -4.34 -15.92 -27.43
C ASP A 103 -3.15 -16.33 -26.54
N TYR A 104 -1.96 -15.86 -26.94
CA TYR A 104 -0.70 -16.24 -26.30
C TYR A 104 -0.66 -15.86 -24.82
N ALA A 105 -1.21 -14.70 -24.45
CA ALA A 105 -1.20 -14.20 -23.09
C ALA A 105 -2.00 -15.10 -22.15
N SER A 106 -3.18 -15.58 -22.59
CA SER A 106 -3.99 -16.50 -21.79
C SER A 106 -3.33 -17.87 -21.65
N VAL A 107 -2.65 -18.37 -22.69
CA VAL A 107 -1.88 -19.63 -22.59
C VAL A 107 -0.78 -19.50 -21.53
N MET A 108 0.02 -18.43 -21.59
CA MET A 108 1.09 -18.21 -20.62
C MET A 108 0.54 -18.04 -19.20
N SER A 109 -0.55 -17.29 -19.02
CA SER A 109 -1.21 -17.14 -17.73
C SER A 109 -1.72 -18.47 -17.17
N ALA A 110 -2.27 -19.33 -18.02
CA ALA A 110 -2.68 -20.67 -17.63
C ALA A 110 -1.48 -21.54 -17.23
N VAL A 111 -0.38 -21.47 -17.98
CA VAL A 111 0.86 -22.19 -17.62
C VAL A 111 1.40 -21.67 -16.29
N HIS A 112 1.49 -20.36 -16.07
CA HIS A 112 1.98 -19.78 -14.80
C HIS A 112 1.12 -20.17 -13.60
N SER A 113 -0.18 -20.29 -13.81
CA SER A 113 -1.12 -20.71 -12.76
C SER A 113 -0.95 -22.20 -12.41
N ALA A 114 -0.70 -23.04 -13.41
CA ALA A 114 -0.50 -24.48 -13.24
C ALA A 114 0.91 -24.84 -12.74
N LEU A 115 1.91 -24.10 -13.24
CA LEU A 115 3.34 -24.27 -13.03
C LEU A 115 3.96 -22.87 -12.89
N PRO A 116 4.04 -22.32 -11.68
CA PRO A 116 4.70 -21.02 -11.47
C PRO A 116 6.16 -21.08 -11.97
N PRO A 117 6.63 -20.05 -12.70
CA PRO A 117 8.00 -20.03 -13.20
C PRO A 117 8.98 -20.07 -12.03
N GLN A 118 10.00 -20.91 -12.13
CA GLN A 118 11.07 -20.93 -11.14
C GLN A 118 12.01 -19.76 -11.40
N ARG A 119 12.15 -18.89 -10.41
CA ARG A 119 13.10 -17.79 -10.50
C ARG A 119 14.52 -18.32 -10.50
N ASN A 120 15.31 -17.92 -11.48
CA ASN A 120 16.74 -18.17 -11.52
C ASN A 120 17.48 -16.90 -11.07
N PRO A 121 18.09 -16.87 -9.87
CA PRO A 121 18.77 -15.67 -9.36
C PRO A 121 19.89 -15.12 -10.25
N LEU A 122 20.41 -15.91 -11.19
CA LEU A 122 21.45 -15.50 -12.15
C LEU A 122 20.87 -14.88 -13.44
N LEU A 123 19.59 -15.11 -13.75
CA LEU A 123 18.90 -14.58 -14.93
C LEU A 123 17.83 -13.53 -14.56
N ASP A 124 17.20 -13.69 -13.41
CA ASP A 124 16.23 -12.74 -12.85
C ASP A 124 16.96 -11.66 -12.06
N ILE A 125 17.46 -10.65 -12.79
CA ILE A 125 18.23 -9.52 -12.24
C ILE A 125 17.33 -8.57 -11.41
N ILE A 126 16.00 -8.72 -11.51
CA ILE A 126 15.05 -7.91 -10.76
C ILE A 126 15.03 -8.38 -9.29
N PRO A 127 15.37 -7.52 -8.32
CA PRO A 127 15.32 -7.88 -6.91
C PRO A 127 13.93 -8.38 -6.50
N ASP A 128 13.85 -9.27 -5.51
CA ASP A 128 12.57 -9.77 -4.99
C ASP A 128 11.67 -8.67 -4.39
N THR A 129 12.27 -7.55 -3.99
CA THR A 129 11.55 -6.34 -3.57
C THR A 129 10.93 -5.55 -4.73
N GLY A 130 11.29 -5.88 -5.97
CA GLY A 130 11.10 -5.02 -7.13
C GLY A 130 12.04 -3.82 -7.15
N ILE A 131 11.89 -3.00 -8.19
CA ILE A 131 12.57 -1.70 -8.29
C ILE A 131 11.78 -0.68 -7.45
N LYS A 132 12.48 0.02 -6.55
CA LYS A 132 11.91 1.10 -5.74
C LYS A 132 12.51 2.43 -6.17
N LEU A 133 11.65 3.45 -6.21
CA LEU A 133 12.06 4.83 -6.44
C LEU A 133 12.42 5.54 -5.12
N THR A 134 12.04 4.96 -3.98
CA THR A 134 12.43 5.45 -2.66
C THR A 134 13.87 5.06 -2.33
N PRO A 135 14.54 5.82 -1.45
CA PRO A 135 15.77 5.38 -0.80
C PRO A 135 15.63 3.99 -0.16
N LYS A 136 16.75 3.26 -0.05
CA LYS A 136 16.76 1.85 0.40
C LYS A 136 16.24 1.62 1.82
N HIS A 137 16.27 2.65 2.67
CA HIS A 137 15.99 2.52 4.10
C HIS A 137 14.52 2.73 4.46
N TYR A 138 13.66 3.17 3.55
CA TYR A 138 12.22 3.18 3.78
C TYR A 138 11.43 2.73 2.55
N ALA A 139 10.22 2.23 2.76
CA ALA A 139 9.33 1.87 1.67
C ALA A 139 7.85 2.09 2.03
N TYR A 140 7.09 2.57 1.06
CA TYR A 140 5.63 2.61 1.14
C TYR A 140 5.04 1.21 0.94
N LEU A 141 4.17 0.81 1.86
CA LEU A 141 3.44 -0.45 1.83
C LEU A 141 1.95 -0.15 1.65
N LYS A 142 1.46 -0.31 0.42
CA LYS A 142 0.05 -0.07 0.10
C LYS A 142 -0.80 -1.27 0.51
N ILE A 143 -1.77 -1.07 1.39
CA ILE A 143 -2.58 -2.17 1.95
C ILE A 143 -3.97 -2.29 1.32
N SER A 144 -4.48 -1.20 0.76
CA SER A 144 -5.77 -1.15 0.07
C SER A 144 -5.81 -0.02 -0.94
N GLU A 145 -6.83 -0.04 -1.80
CA GLU A 145 -7.13 1.00 -2.78
C GLU A 145 -8.62 1.36 -2.68
N GLY A 146 -8.96 2.61 -3.01
CA GLY A 146 -10.35 3.08 -2.99
C GLY A 146 -10.84 3.43 -1.58
N CYS A 147 -12.05 3.96 -1.48
CA CYS A 147 -12.60 4.43 -0.20
C CYS A 147 -14.12 4.33 -0.16
N ASN A 148 -14.66 3.82 0.95
CA ASN A 148 -16.12 3.71 1.17
C ASN A 148 -16.75 5.01 1.69
N HIS A 149 -15.95 5.97 2.14
CA HIS A 149 -16.48 7.26 2.56
C HIS A 149 -17.05 8.05 1.38
N ARG A 150 -18.09 8.83 1.67
CA ARG A 150 -18.75 9.72 0.70
C ARG A 150 -18.63 11.17 1.14
N CYS A 151 -17.41 11.59 1.49
CA CYS A 151 -17.10 12.97 1.89
C CYS A 151 -17.52 13.93 0.74
N SER A 152 -18.17 15.04 1.08
CA SER A 152 -18.74 15.93 0.03
C SER A 152 -17.68 16.64 -0.82
N PHE A 153 -16.47 16.85 -0.27
CA PHE A 153 -15.32 17.45 -0.96
C PHE A 153 -14.46 16.46 -1.75
N CYS A 154 -14.68 15.16 -1.60
CA CYS A 154 -13.76 14.13 -2.10
C CYS A 154 -14.37 13.34 -3.25
N ILE A 155 -13.65 13.23 -4.37
CA ILE A 155 -14.07 12.46 -5.55
C ILE A 155 -13.40 11.08 -5.65
N ILE A 156 -12.61 10.68 -4.65
CA ILE A 156 -11.87 9.41 -4.64
C ILE A 156 -12.75 8.20 -4.96
N PRO A 157 -13.98 8.03 -4.39
CA PRO A 157 -14.81 6.87 -4.72
C PRO A 157 -15.20 6.80 -6.19
N SER A 158 -15.41 7.94 -6.85
CA SER A 158 -15.72 8.00 -8.28
C SER A 158 -14.49 7.73 -9.15
N MET A 159 -13.29 8.07 -8.66
CA MET A 159 -12.04 7.97 -9.41
C MET A 159 -11.32 6.63 -9.22
N ARG A 160 -11.28 6.11 -7.99
CA ARG A 160 -10.52 4.92 -7.58
C ARG A 160 -11.41 3.75 -7.15
N GLY A 161 -12.72 3.96 -7.10
CA GLY A 161 -13.69 2.94 -6.68
C GLY A 161 -13.88 2.85 -5.16
N ASP A 162 -14.71 1.89 -4.77
CA ASP A 162 -14.92 1.50 -3.37
C ASP A 162 -13.68 0.79 -2.80
N LEU A 163 -13.66 0.61 -1.49
CA LEU A 163 -12.53 -0.01 -0.80
C LEU A 163 -12.30 -1.44 -1.29
N VAL A 164 -11.06 -1.69 -1.73
CA VAL A 164 -10.53 -3.02 -2.06
C VAL A 164 -9.27 -3.26 -1.23
N SER A 165 -9.39 -4.14 -0.25
CA SER A 165 -8.28 -4.50 0.65
C SER A 165 -7.48 -5.66 0.10
N ARG A 166 -6.16 -5.57 0.24
CA ARG A 166 -5.26 -6.70 -0.03
C ARG A 166 -5.34 -7.73 1.12
N PRO A 167 -5.22 -9.02 0.85
CA PRO A 167 -5.09 -10.04 1.90
C PRO A 167 -3.89 -9.77 2.83
N VAL A 168 -4.06 -9.97 4.13
CA VAL A 168 -3.02 -9.64 5.13
C VAL A 168 -1.76 -10.47 5.00
N ASP A 169 -1.87 -11.73 4.60
CA ASP A 169 -0.73 -12.61 4.32
C ASP A 169 0.13 -12.07 3.17
N GLU A 170 -0.49 -11.63 2.07
CA GLU A 170 0.24 -11.03 0.95
C GLU A 170 0.96 -9.74 1.36
N VAL A 171 0.31 -8.89 2.17
CA VAL A 171 0.89 -7.65 2.68
C VAL A 171 2.08 -7.94 3.61
N LEU A 172 1.94 -8.89 4.52
CA LEU A 172 3.02 -9.29 5.45
C LEU A 172 4.19 -9.97 4.74
N VAL A 173 3.93 -10.78 3.71
CA VAL A 173 4.98 -11.34 2.84
C VAL A 173 5.73 -10.24 2.09
N GLU A 174 5.02 -9.25 1.54
CA GLU A 174 5.67 -8.11 0.89
C GLU A 174 6.52 -7.32 1.89
N ALA A 175 5.97 -6.99 3.06
CA ALA A 175 6.68 -6.29 4.12
C ALA A 175 7.97 -7.03 4.53
N GLU A 176 7.90 -8.36 4.71
CA GLU A 176 9.06 -9.17 5.03
C GLU A 176 10.13 -9.11 3.93
N ARG A 177 9.73 -9.16 2.65
CA ARG A 177 10.67 -9.01 1.52
C ARG A 177 11.34 -7.64 1.53
N LEU A 178 10.57 -6.57 1.75
CA LEU A 178 11.11 -5.20 1.84
C LEU A 178 12.16 -5.08 2.94
N VAL A 179 11.86 -5.62 4.13
CA VAL A 179 12.79 -5.60 5.28
C VAL A 179 14.03 -6.43 5.00
N LYS A 180 13.89 -7.63 4.41
CA LYS A 180 15.03 -8.44 3.93
C LYS A 180 15.88 -7.70 2.90
N GLY A 181 15.27 -6.83 2.10
CA GLY A 181 15.94 -5.94 1.15
C GLY A 181 16.68 -4.74 1.76
N GLY A 182 16.61 -4.56 3.09
CA GLY A 182 17.34 -3.52 3.82
C GLY A 182 16.49 -2.35 4.30
N VAL A 183 15.17 -2.36 4.05
CA VAL A 183 14.25 -1.35 4.56
C VAL A 183 14.25 -1.34 6.09
N LYS A 184 14.28 -0.14 6.67
CA LYS A 184 14.29 0.14 8.11
C LYS A 184 13.01 0.82 8.60
N GLU A 185 12.21 1.36 7.69
CA GLU A 185 10.92 1.98 7.97
C GLU A 185 9.88 1.59 6.90
N LEU A 186 8.76 1.02 7.33
CA LEU A 186 7.59 0.73 6.51
C LEU A 186 6.54 1.82 6.71
N LEU A 187 6.12 2.45 5.62
CA LEU A 187 5.10 3.49 5.60
C LEU A 187 3.80 2.89 5.09
N VAL A 188 2.90 2.53 6.00
CA VAL A 188 1.63 1.89 5.68
C VAL A 188 0.67 2.94 5.11
N ILE A 189 0.24 2.74 3.86
CA ILE A 189 -0.60 3.70 3.13
C ILE A 189 -1.86 3.05 2.54
N SER A 190 -2.92 3.86 2.50
CA SER A 190 -4.18 3.63 1.77
C SER A 190 -4.98 4.94 1.75
N GLN A 191 -6.22 4.95 1.25
CA GLN A 191 -7.10 6.11 1.42
C GLN A 191 -7.80 6.15 2.79
N ASP A 192 -7.97 4.99 3.45
CA ASP A 192 -8.44 4.87 4.84
C ASP A 192 -7.85 3.59 5.45
N THR A 193 -6.74 3.76 6.18
CA THR A 193 -5.97 2.63 6.75
C THR A 193 -6.75 1.91 7.83
N SER A 194 -7.63 2.62 8.53
CA SER A 194 -8.43 2.08 9.61
C SER A 194 -9.63 1.27 9.15
N ALA A 195 -10.07 1.43 7.91
CA ALA A 195 -11.09 0.58 7.28
C ALA A 195 -10.55 -0.72 6.67
N TYR A 196 -9.24 -0.96 6.77
CA TYR A 196 -8.60 -2.13 6.16
C TYR A 196 -9.33 -3.44 6.49
N GLY A 197 -9.73 -4.13 5.42
CA GLY A 197 -10.41 -5.42 5.37
C GLY A 197 -11.88 -5.47 5.77
N VAL A 198 -12.55 -4.31 5.93
CA VAL A 198 -14.01 -4.24 6.09
C VAL A 198 -14.74 -4.88 4.90
N ASP A 199 -14.25 -4.66 3.69
CA ASP A 199 -14.78 -5.18 2.42
C ASP A 199 -14.68 -6.71 2.32
N VAL A 200 -13.65 -7.31 2.91
CA VAL A 200 -13.45 -8.78 2.97
C VAL A 200 -13.91 -9.38 4.31
N LYS A 201 -14.68 -8.64 5.10
CA LYS A 201 -15.20 -9.07 6.42
C LYS A 201 -14.11 -9.59 7.37
N TYR A 202 -12.94 -8.95 7.35
CA TYR A 202 -11.78 -9.30 8.16
C TYR A 202 -11.32 -10.75 7.97
N ALA A 203 -11.37 -11.25 6.73
CA ALA A 203 -10.96 -12.61 6.38
C ALA A 203 -9.60 -12.97 7.01
N GLU A 204 -9.56 -14.16 7.63
CA GLU A 204 -8.38 -14.69 8.29
C GLU A 204 -7.45 -15.35 7.29
N ARG A 205 -6.15 -15.09 7.42
CA ARG A 205 -5.09 -15.64 6.57
C ARG A 205 -3.89 -16.01 7.44
N GLN A 206 -3.10 -16.96 6.98
CA GLN A 206 -1.91 -17.41 7.70
C GLN A 206 -0.66 -16.74 7.17
N TRP A 207 0.20 -16.28 8.07
CA TRP A 207 1.53 -15.83 7.77
C TRP A 207 2.49 -16.38 8.82
N ARG A 208 3.53 -17.08 8.37
CA ARG A 208 4.39 -17.93 9.24
C ARG A 208 3.52 -18.95 9.99
N ASP A 209 3.69 -19.06 11.30
CA ASP A 209 2.98 -20.02 12.17
C ASP A 209 1.75 -19.40 12.86
N LYS A 210 1.31 -18.21 12.42
CA LYS A 210 0.22 -17.45 13.04
C LYS A 210 -0.87 -17.11 12.03
N SER A 211 -2.08 -16.92 12.55
CA SER A 211 -3.23 -16.48 11.77
C SER A 211 -3.55 -15.03 12.09
N TYR A 212 -3.74 -14.22 11.05
CA TYR A 212 -4.08 -12.80 11.16
C TYR A 212 -5.39 -12.55 10.43
N ARG A 213 -6.26 -11.76 11.06
CA ARG A 213 -7.41 -11.20 10.36
C ARG A 213 -6.93 -10.06 9.48
N THR A 214 -7.54 -9.91 8.30
CA THR A 214 -7.29 -8.75 7.43
C THR A 214 -7.89 -7.50 8.08
N ARG A 215 -7.23 -6.95 9.10
CA ARG A 215 -7.67 -5.82 9.91
C ARG A 215 -6.45 -5.01 10.35
N MET A 216 -6.59 -3.69 10.49
CA MET A 216 -5.48 -2.78 10.79
C MET A 216 -4.67 -3.21 12.03
N THR A 217 -5.34 -3.55 13.13
CA THR A 217 -4.71 -3.93 14.40
C THR A 217 -3.85 -5.19 14.30
N GLU A 218 -4.37 -6.22 13.63
CA GLU A 218 -3.68 -7.50 13.41
C GLU A 218 -2.57 -7.37 12.38
N LEU A 219 -2.75 -6.53 11.36
CA LEU A 219 -1.67 -6.16 10.46
C LEU A 219 -0.53 -5.48 11.24
N CYS A 220 -0.83 -4.54 12.13
CA CYS A 220 0.18 -3.92 12.99
C CYS A 220 0.90 -4.94 13.87
N ASP A 221 0.18 -5.91 14.46
CA ASP A 221 0.79 -6.98 15.25
C ASP A 221 1.78 -7.80 14.39
N GLY A 222 1.36 -8.22 13.19
CA GLY A 222 2.23 -8.96 12.25
C GLY A 222 3.45 -8.14 11.78
N LEU A 223 3.26 -6.86 11.47
CA LEU A 223 4.36 -5.97 11.08
C LEU A 223 5.36 -5.73 12.22
N SER A 224 4.90 -5.73 13.48
CA SER A 224 5.78 -5.55 14.63
C SER A 224 6.82 -6.65 14.77
N GLU A 225 6.54 -7.85 14.25
CA GLU A 225 7.49 -8.98 14.27
C GLU A 225 8.70 -8.78 13.34
N LEU A 226 8.65 -7.79 12.45
CA LEU A 226 9.73 -7.49 11.51
C LEU A 226 10.84 -6.63 12.13
N GLY A 227 10.61 -6.03 13.30
CA GLY A 227 11.63 -5.29 14.06
C GLY A 227 12.13 -4.00 13.38
N VAL A 228 11.32 -3.44 12.48
CA VAL A 228 11.57 -2.17 11.78
C VAL A 228 10.55 -1.12 12.19
N TRP A 229 10.85 0.15 11.94
CA TRP A 229 9.85 1.20 12.14
C TRP A 229 8.64 0.95 11.24
N THR A 230 7.44 1.09 11.79
CA THR A 230 6.18 0.98 11.05
C THR A 230 5.36 2.22 11.36
N ARG A 231 4.99 2.96 10.33
CA ARG A 231 4.24 4.23 10.43
C ARG A 231 2.90 4.10 9.73
N LEU A 232 1.84 4.56 10.38
CA LEU A 232 0.48 4.53 9.83
C LEU A 232 0.12 5.91 9.26
N HIS A 233 -0.26 5.92 7.98
CA HIS A 233 -0.79 7.11 7.31
C HIS A 233 -2.28 6.99 7.04
N TYR A 234 -2.97 8.13 6.90
CA TYR A 234 -4.37 8.19 6.47
C TYR A 234 -5.31 7.37 7.37
N VAL A 235 -5.18 7.55 8.69
CA VAL A 235 -5.98 6.85 9.70
C VAL A 235 -7.27 7.62 9.93
N TYR A 236 -8.42 7.00 9.66
CA TYR A 236 -9.70 7.60 10.00
C TYR A 236 -10.02 7.36 11.49
N PRO A 237 -10.60 8.32 12.22
CA PRO A 237 -10.74 8.23 13.68
C PRO A 237 -11.92 7.34 14.14
N TYR A 238 -12.01 6.08 13.68
CA TYR A 238 -12.97 5.12 14.23
C TYR A 238 -12.61 4.70 15.66
N PRO A 239 -13.57 4.31 16.51
CA PRO A 239 -13.30 3.89 17.90
C PRO A 239 -12.21 2.82 18.04
N HIS A 240 -12.13 1.85 17.11
CA HIS A 240 -11.14 0.77 17.16
C HIS A 240 -9.69 1.22 16.94
N VAL A 241 -9.43 2.47 16.53
CA VAL A 241 -8.06 3.01 16.51
C VAL A 241 -7.45 3.03 17.93
N ASP A 242 -8.27 3.02 18.98
CA ASP A 242 -7.76 2.92 20.36
C ASP A 242 -7.01 1.62 20.62
N GLU A 243 -7.33 0.55 19.87
CA GLU A 243 -6.73 -0.77 20.00
C GLU A 243 -5.25 -0.79 19.56
N VAL A 244 -4.76 0.20 18.79
CA VAL A 244 -3.33 0.29 18.42
C VAL A 244 -2.48 1.02 19.46
N MET A 245 -3.08 1.71 20.44
CA MET A 245 -2.35 2.46 21.47
C MET A 245 -1.40 1.59 22.29
N PRO A 246 -1.77 0.36 22.74
CA PRO A 246 -0.83 -0.51 23.45
C PRO A 246 0.39 -0.88 22.60
N LEU A 247 0.22 -1.14 21.29
CA LEU A 247 1.33 -1.45 20.39
C LEU A 247 2.30 -0.26 20.25
N MET A 248 1.77 0.97 20.20
CA MET A 248 2.58 2.18 20.17
C MET A 248 3.30 2.43 21.50
N ALA A 249 2.62 2.21 22.64
CA ALA A 249 3.22 2.34 23.97
C ALA A 249 4.37 1.34 24.20
N GLU A 250 4.24 0.13 23.66
CA GLU A 250 5.27 -0.91 23.70
C GLU A 250 6.41 -0.70 22.68
N GLY A 251 6.31 0.32 21.82
CA GLY A 251 7.31 0.61 20.78
C GLY A 251 7.31 -0.39 19.62
N LYS A 252 6.26 -1.22 19.50
CA LYS A 252 6.07 -2.20 18.40
C LYS A 252 5.73 -1.51 17.08
N ILE A 253 4.98 -0.42 17.16
CA ILE A 253 4.64 0.47 16.06
C ILE A 253 5.05 1.89 16.45
N LEU A 254 5.41 2.74 15.49
CA LEU A 254 5.76 4.11 15.82
C LEU A 254 4.57 4.85 16.45
N PRO A 255 4.79 5.67 17.49
CA PRO A 255 3.75 6.49 18.12
C PRO A 255 3.43 7.70 17.23
N TYR A 256 2.89 7.43 16.04
CA TYR A 256 2.55 8.42 15.03
C TYR A 256 1.19 8.09 14.41
N LEU A 257 0.27 9.05 14.48
CA LEU A 257 -1.06 8.96 13.89
C LEU A 257 -1.31 10.14 12.97
N ASP A 258 -1.44 9.86 11.68
CA ASP A 258 -1.90 10.81 10.68
C ASP A 258 -3.42 10.70 10.51
N ILE A 259 -4.14 11.58 11.21
CA ILE A 259 -5.60 11.61 11.24
C ILE A 259 -6.07 12.92 10.63
N PRO A 260 -6.59 12.92 9.39
CA PRO A 260 -7.12 14.13 8.80
C PRO A 260 -8.44 14.47 9.48
N PHE A 261 -8.50 15.51 10.34
CA PHE A 261 -9.75 15.97 10.97
C PHE A 261 -10.61 16.83 10.04
N GLN A 262 -10.01 17.46 9.03
CA GLN A 262 -10.64 18.28 7.99
C GLN A 262 -11.29 19.58 8.49
N HIS A 263 -12.01 19.56 9.61
CA HIS A 263 -12.52 20.74 10.30
C HIS A 263 -12.78 20.39 11.78
N ALA A 264 -13.11 21.39 12.59
CA ALA A 264 -13.51 21.23 13.99
C ALA A 264 -14.87 21.83 14.34
N SER A 265 -15.72 22.15 13.35
CA SER A 265 -17.07 22.67 13.62
C SER A 265 -18.09 21.57 13.32
N PRO A 266 -19.04 21.26 14.22
CA PRO A 266 -20.00 20.17 14.02
C PRO A 266 -20.83 20.35 12.76
N ARG A 267 -21.20 21.61 12.45
CA ARG A 267 -22.01 21.94 11.27
C ARG A 267 -21.22 21.73 9.99
N ILE A 268 -19.99 22.24 9.92
CA ILE A 268 -19.11 22.07 8.75
C ILE A 268 -18.76 20.60 8.55
N LEU A 269 -18.40 19.87 9.61
CA LEU A 269 -18.16 18.42 9.53
C LEU A 269 -19.37 17.65 9.01
N LYS A 270 -20.59 18.03 9.43
CA LYS A 270 -21.82 17.44 8.89
C LYS A 270 -21.98 17.73 7.39
N LEU A 271 -21.70 18.95 6.92
CA LEU A 271 -21.72 19.30 5.50
C LEU A 271 -20.63 18.56 4.70
N MET A 272 -19.46 18.36 5.32
CA MET A 272 -18.36 17.53 4.81
C MET A 272 -18.70 16.03 4.78
N LYS A 273 -19.81 15.62 5.41
CA LYS A 273 -20.22 14.22 5.65
C LYS A 273 -19.22 13.43 6.48
N ARG A 274 -18.71 14.06 7.53
CA ARG A 274 -17.80 13.48 8.53
C ARG A 274 -18.46 13.46 9.93
N PRO A 275 -18.00 12.60 10.84
CA PRO A 275 -18.39 12.62 12.25
C PRO A 275 -18.17 14.01 12.84
N GLY A 276 -19.21 14.60 13.43
CA GLY A 276 -19.20 15.98 13.92
C GLY A 276 -19.09 16.13 15.44
N ASN A 277 -18.61 15.11 16.17
CA ASN A 277 -18.49 15.19 17.63
C ASN A 277 -17.05 15.58 18.05
N ILE A 278 -16.81 16.88 18.16
CA ILE A 278 -15.51 17.45 18.49
C ILE A 278 -15.13 17.26 19.95
N ASP A 279 -16.06 17.38 20.90
CA ASP A 279 -15.78 17.17 22.33
C ASP A 279 -15.21 15.77 22.58
N LYS A 280 -15.81 14.76 21.96
CA LYS A 280 -15.28 13.38 21.99
C LYS A 280 -13.92 13.26 21.33
N THR A 281 -13.62 14.08 20.33
CA THR A 281 -12.33 14.07 19.64
C THR A 281 -11.22 14.63 20.54
N LEU A 282 -11.46 15.78 21.19
CA LEU A 282 -10.51 16.37 22.15
C LEU A 282 -10.28 15.45 23.36
N GLU A 283 -11.35 14.89 23.94
CA GLU A 283 -11.24 13.90 25.01
C GLU A 283 -10.41 12.69 24.58
N ARG A 284 -10.63 12.20 23.36
CA ARG A 284 -9.90 11.06 22.83
C ARG A 284 -8.42 11.35 22.58
N ILE A 285 -8.08 12.52 22.05
CA ILE A 285 -6.69 12.98 21.91
C ILE A 285 -5.98 13.00 23.27
N ARG A 286 -6.65 13.52 24.31
CA ARG A 286 -6.10 13.54 25.68
C ARG A 286 -5.87 12.13 26.21
N ASN A 287 -6.82 11.22 26.00
CA ASN A 287 -6.70 9.82 26.43
C ASN A 287 -5.55 9.10 25.70
N TRP A 288 -5.39 9.33 24.40
CA TRP A 288 -4.27 8.79 23.63
C TRP A 288 -2.93 9.28 24.13
N ARG A 289 -2.76 10.59 24.36
CA ARG A 289 -1.52 11.15 24.91
C ARG A 289 -1.23 10.67 26.33
N LYS A 290 -2.27 10.40 27.13
CA LYS A 290 -2.09 9.79 28.45
C LYS A 290 -1.57 8.36 28.35
N ALA A 291 -2.05 7.59 27.36
CA ALA A 291 -1.62 6.21 27.13
C ALA A 291 -0.23 6.14 26.46
N VAL A 292 0.06 7.07 25.55
CA VAL A 292 1.29 7.15 24.75
C VAL A 292 1.82 8.59 24.81
N PRO A 293 2.64 8.95 25.82
CA PRO A 293 3.09 10.33 26.04
C PRO A 293 3.87 10.95 24.87
N ASP A 294 4.62 10.13 24.12
CA ASP A 294 5.39 10.57 22.94
C ASP A 294 4.59 10.46 21.63
N LEU A 295 3.26 10.29 21.70
CA LEU A 295 2.40 10.23 20.52
C LEU A 295 2.43 11.53 19.72
N THR A 296 2.85 11.41 18.48
CA THR A 296 2.76 12.46 17.46
C THR A 296 1.44 12.34 16.72
N ILE A 297 0.62 13.38 16.77
CA ILE A 297 -0.63 13.44 16.00
C ILE A 297 -0.45 14.45 14.87
N ARG A 298 -0.55 13.94 13.64
CA ARG A 298 -0.62 14.73 12.44
C ARG A 298 -2.07 14.88 11.97
N SER A 299 -2.44 16.06 11.48
CA SER A 299 -3.74 16.29 10.88
C SER A 299 -3.67 17.21 9.66
N THR A 300 -4.74 17.23 8.90
CA THR A 300 -4.96 18.13 7.78
C THR A 300 -6.34 18.74 7.89
N PHE A 301 -6.43 20.04 7.61
CA PHE A 301 -7.67 20.82 7.66
C PHE A 301 -7.97 21.51 6.32
N ILE A 302 -9.24 21.82 6.10
CA ILE A 302 -9.72 22.59 4.97
C ILE A 302 -10.37 23.84 5.53
N VAL A 303 -9.86 25.01 5.14
CA VAL A 303 -10.43 26.32 5.46
C VAL A 303 -11.20 26.86 4.26
N GLY A 304 -12.19 27.70 4.52
CA GLY A 304 -13.02 28.29 3.48
C GLY A 304 -13.97 27.29 2.81
N PHE A 305 -14.38 26.25 3.55
CA PHE A 305 -15.35 25.28 3.02
C PHE A 305 -16.69 25.98 2.69
N PRO A 306 -17.44 25.57 1.64
CA PRO A 306 -18.69 26.22 1.28
C PRO A 306 -19.68 26.31 2.46
N GLY A 307 -20.06 27.54 2.79
CA GLY A 307 -20.90 27.88 3.92
C GLY A 307 -20.19 28.13 5.25
N GLU A 308 -18.85 28.09 5.32
CA GLU A 308 -18.06 28.37 6.54
C GLU A 308 -18.14 29.85 6.97
N THR A 309 -18.58 30.07 8.21
CA THR A 309 -18.72 31.40 8.82
C THR A 309 -17.52 31.76 9.69
N ASP A 310 -17.37 33.04 10.03
CA ASP A 310 -16.27 33.52 10.88
C ASP A 310 -16.29 32.85 12.27
N ALA A 311 -17.49 32.65 12.85
CA ALA A 311 -17.61 31.96 14.14
C ALA A 311 -17.07 30.53 14.11
N GLU A 312 -17.27 29.80 13.00
CA GLU A 312 -16.81 28.42 12.87
C GLU A 312 -15.33 28.32 12.52
N PHE A 313 -14.80 29.36 11.86
CA PHE A 313 -13.38 29.51 11.69
C PHE A 313 -12.70 29.78 13.04
N GLU A 314 -13.27 30.63 13.90
CA GLU A 314 -12.77 30.81 15.27
C GLU A 314 -12.88 29.53 16.11
N GLU A 315 -13.99 28.78 16.02
CA GLU A 315 -14.10 27.44 16.65
C GLU A 315 -12.97 26.50 16.20
N LEU A 316 -12.54 26.59 14.94
CA LEU A 316 -11.44 25.80 14.40
C LEU A 316 -10.09 26.23 14.98
N LEU A 317 -9.83 27.53 15.13
CA LEU A 317 -8.62 28.04 15.76
C LEU A 317 -8.56 27.67 17.24
N ASP A 318 -9.68 27.76 17.97
CA ASP A 318 -9.75 27.37 19.38
C ASP A 318 -9.52 25.86 19.55
N PHE A 319 -10.08 25.05 18.66
CA PHE A 319 -9.79 23.61 18.64
C PHE A 319 -8.29 23.34 18.46
N LEU A 320 -7.59 24.04 17.57
CA LEU A 320 -6.14 23.86 17.40
C LEU A 320 -5.38 24.17 18.68
N ARG A 321 -5.69 25.30 19.32
CA ARG A 321 -5.06 25.73 20.58
C ARG A 321 -5.28 24.71 21.70
N GLU A 322 -6.46 24.11 21.78
CA GLU A 322 -6.79 23.12 22.81
C GLU A 322 -6.22 21.72 22.48
N ALA A 323 -6.25 21.33 21.21
CA ALA A 323 -5.77 20.03 20.76
C ALA A 323 -4.24 19.94 20.73
N GLU A 324 -3.53 21.07 20.58
CA GLU A 324 -2.07 21.16 20.49
C GLU A 324 -1.46 20.07 19.59
N LEU A 325 -1.96 19.91 18.37
CA LEU A 325 -1.51 18.87 17.44
C LEU A 325 -0.05 19.08 17.03
N ASP A 326 0.65 17.98 16.72
CA ASP A 326 2.10 18.00 16.52
C ASP A 326 2.51 18.49 15.13
N ARG A 327 1.81 18.01 14.10
CA ARG A 327 2.04 18.37 12.71
C ARG A 327 0.69 18.69 12.08
N VAL A 328 0.49 19.89 11.58
CA VAL A 328 -0.79 20.25 10.94
C VAL A 328 -0.52 21.00 9.65
N GLY A 329 -1.20 20.56 8.60
CA GLY A 329 -1.36 21.33 7.37
C GLY A 329 -2.80 21.82 7.21
N ALA A 330 -2.97 22.92 6.49
CA ALA A 330 -4.27 23.37 6.02
C ALA A 330 -4.23 23.66 4.54
N PHE A 331 -5.39 23.55 3.90
CA PHE A 331 -5.60 23.89 2.50
C PHE A 331 -6.84 24.76 2.38
N ALA A 332 -6.78 25.80 1.54
CA ALA A 332 -7.98 26.48 1.09
C ALA A 332 -8.86 25.51 0.30
N TYR A 333 -10.17 25.54 0.54
CA TYR A 333 -11.11 24.70 -0.20
C TYR A 333 -11.04 24.99 -1.70
N SER A 334 -10.72 23.96 -2.48
CA SER A 334 -10.70 24.01 -3.94
C SER A 334 -11.87 23.20 -4.52
N PRO A 335 -12.72 23.79 -5.39
CA PRO A 335 -13.86 23.11 -5.98
C PRO A 335 -13.43 22.16 -7.09
N VAL A 336 -13.13 20.91 -6.75
CA VAL A 336 -12.83 19.86 -7.73
C VAL A 336 -14.10 19.46 -8.49
N GLU A 337 -14.01 19.30 -9.81
CA GLU A 337 -15.13 18.86 -10.64
C GLU A 337 -15.71 17.53 -10.13
N GLY A 338 -17.03 17.46 -9.98
CA GLY A 338 -17.75 16.30 -9.44
C GLY A 338 -17.85 16.24 -7.91
N ALA A 339 -17.23 17.16 -7.16
CA ALA A 339 -17.40 17.25 -5.71
C ALA A 339 -18.80 17.80 -5.36
N LYS A 340 -19.54 17.08 -4.50
CA LYS A 340 -20.88 17.50 -4.03
C LYS A 340 -20.85 18.79 -3.22
N ALA A 341 -19.71 19.12 -2.61
CA ALA A 341 -19.52 20.37 -1.88
C ALA A 341 -19.68 21.61 -2.78
N ASN A 342 -19.48 21.49 -4.10
CA ASN A 342 -19.69 22.60 -5.04
C ASN A 342 -21.16 23.02 -5.18
N GLU A 343 -22.10 22.14 -4.80
CA GLU A 343 -23.54 22.41 -4.84
C GLU A 343 -24.04 23.09 -3.56
N LEU A 344 -23.19 23.23 -2.55
CA LEU A 344 -23.55 23.87 -1.29
C LEU A 344 -23.67 25.40 -1.46
N PRO A 345 -24.64 26.04 -0.78
CA PRO A 345 -24.83 27.49 -0.87
C PRO A 345 -23.69 28.23 -0.15
N ASN A 346 -23.55 29.53 -0.47
CA ASN A 346 -22.63 30.47 0.17
C ASN A 346 -21.15 30.07 0.04
N PRO A 347 -20.60 29.99 -1.18
CA PRO A 347 -19.17 29.78 -1.35
C PRO A 347 -18.38 30.94 -0.72
N VAL A 348 -17.28 30.62 -0.05
CA VAL A 348 -16.34 31.59 0.51
C VAL A 348 -15.48 32.16 -0.62
N SER A 349 -15.22 33.47 -0.63
CA SER A 349 -14.36 34.12 -1.64
C SER A 349 -12.91 33.68 -1.48
N GLU A 350 -12.16 33.55 -2.58
CA GLU A 350 -10.75 33.13 -2.53
C GLU A 350 -9.90 34.02 -1.60
N GLU A 351 -10.10 35.34 -1.61
CA GLU A 351 -9.44 36.28 -0.69
C GLU A 351 -9.65 35.89 0.78
N LEU A 352 -10.89 35.59 1.18
CA LEU A 352 -11.18 35.18 2.55
C LEU A 352 -10.63 33.79 2.88
N LYS A 353 -10.50 32.88 1.88
CA LYS A 353 -9.88 31.57 2.11
C LYS A 353 -8.39 31.70 2.39
N GLU A 354 -7.69 32.54 1.64
CA GLU A 354 -6.26 32.80 1.82
C GLU A 354 -6.00 33.51 3.16
N ASP A 355 -6.81 34.52 3.51
CA ASP A 355 -6.73 35.19 4.81
C ASP A 355 -6.91 34.21 5.98
N ARG A 356 -7.89 33.30 5.87
CA ARG A 356 -8.12 32.23 6.86
C ARG A 356 -6.98 31.23 6.89
N LEU A 357 -6.41 30.87 5.74
CA LEU A 357 -5.27 29.96 5.65
C LEU A 357 -4.04 30.56 6.36
N GLU A 358 -3.73 31.83 6.11
CA GLU A 358 -2.62 32.53 6.76
C GLU A 358 -2.80 32.57 8.29
N GLN A 359 -3.98 32.96 8.76
CA GLN A 359 -4.30 32.99 10.20
C GLN A 359 -4.21 31.61 10.85
N PHE A 360 -4.73 30.58 10.19
CA PHE A 360 -4.67 29.20 10.66
C PHE A 360 -3.22 28.74 10.78
N MET A 361 -2.40 28.97 9.75
CA MET A 361 -0.99 28.55 9.73
C MET A 361 -0.17 29.31 10.77
N ALA A 362 -0.46 30.59 11.04
CA ALA A 362 0.19 31.34 12.11
C ALA A 362 -0.07 30.73 13.50
N VAL A 363 -1.32 30.38 13.82
CA VAL A 363 -1.66 29.70 15.08
C VAL A 363 -0.95 28.34 15.18
N GLN A 364 -0.91 27.58 14.09
CA GLN A 364 -0.22 26.29 14.09
C GLN A 364 1.30 26.44 14.25
N ALA A 365 1.92 27.47 13.67
CA ALA A 365 3.35 27.72 13.80
C ALA A 365 3.75 27.94 15.27
N GLU A 366 2.96 28.73 16.01
CA GLU A 366 3.15 28.93 17.45
C GLU A 366 3.08 27.62 18.24
N ILE A 367 2.07 26.79 17.95
CA ILE A 367 1.90 25.47 18.58
C ILE A 367 3.11 24.58 18.26
N SER A 368 3.46 24.45 16.98
CA SER A 368 4.55 23.59 16.51
C SER A 368 5.89 23.98 17.15
N ALA A 369 6.23 25.26 17.11
CA ALA A 369 7.42 25.81 17.76
C ALA A 369 7.43 25.48 19.25
N ALA A 370 6.34 25.71 19.97
CA ALA A 370 6.23 25.41 21.39
C ALA A 370 6.41 23.90 21.69
N LYS A 371 5.96 23.00 20.81
CA LYS A 371 6.17 21.55 20.98
C LYS A 371 7.62 21.12 20.69
N LEU A 372 8.23 21.66 19.64
CA LEU A 372 9.61 21.33 19.26
C LEU A 372 10.62 21.88 20.28
N GLN A 373 10.38 23.07 20.83
CA GLN A 373 11.17 23.64 21.92
C GLN A 373 11.21 22.73 23.16
N ARG A 374 10.12 22.00 23.46
CA ARG A 374 10.10 21.00 24.55
C ARG A 374 10.97 19.76 24.27
N LYS A 375 11.47 19.59 23.05
CA LYS A 375 12.38 18.51 22.69
C LYS A 375 13.85 18.87 22.94
N ILE A 376 14.19 20.15 23.12
CA ILE A 376 15.56 20.59 23.41
C ILE A 376 16.08 19.91 24.68
N GLY A 377 17.30 19.38 24.61
CA GLY A 377 17.95 18.62 25.67
C GLY A 377 17.52 17.14 25.78
N ARG A 378 16.51 16.69 25.02
CA ARG A 378 16.14 15.27 24.97
C ARG A 378 17.05 14.51 24.03
N THR A 379 17.29 13.24 24.36
CA THR A 379 17.91 12.27 23.45
C THR A 379 16.83 11.61 22.60
N LEU A 380 16.97 11.67 21.27
CA LEU A 380 16.05 11.06 20.31
C LEU A 380 16.79 10.03 19.46
N LYS A 381 16.14 8.90 19.20
CA LYS A 381 16.58 7.96 18.17
C LYS A 381 16.10 8.45 16.80
N VAL A 382 17.02 8.61 15.86
CA VAL A 382 16.73 9.11 14.51
C VAL A 382 17.25 8.16 13.43
N LEU A 383 16.58 8.15 12.28
CA LEU A 383 16.95 7.43 11.08
C LEU A 383 17.58 8.40 10.08
N VAL A 384 18.83 8.17 9.69
CA VAL A 384 19.55 9.03 8.74
C VAL A 384 18.99 8.83 7.33
N ASP A 385 18.53 9.90 6.70
CA ASP A 385 18.10 9.87 5.29
C ASP A 385 19.26 10.23 4.36
N GLU A 386 20.04 11.25 4.73
CA GLU A 386 21.15 11.77 3.93
C GLU A 386 22.35 12.12 4.82
N ALA A 387 23.55 11.93 4.29
CA ALA A 387 24.79 12.34 4.95
C ALA A 387 25.79 12.85 3.91
N GLY A 388 26.51 13.91 4.24
CA GLY A 388 27.45 14.57 3.32
C GLY A 388 28.43 15.50 4.02
N ALA A 389 29.10 16.35 3.23
CA ALA A 389 30.16 17.23 3.73
C ALA A 389 29.70 18.22 4.81
N HIS A 390 28.42 18.59 4.81
CA HIS A 390 27.84 19.58 5.71
C HIS A 390 27.14 18.98 6.94
N GLY A 391 27.25 17.67 7.17
CA GLY A 391 26.59 16.95 8.26
C GLY A 391 25.65 15.87 7.74
N ALA A 392 24.61 15.55 8.51
CA ALA A 392 23.58 14.60 8.11
C ALA A 392 22.17 15.16 8.35
N VAL A 393 21.22 14.68 7.54
CA VAL A 393 19.78 14.93 7.68
C VAL A 393 19.14 13.60 8.06
N ALA A 394 18.37 13.61 9.14
CA ALA A 394 17.71 12.44 9.70
C ALA A 394 16.28 12.77 10.07
N ARG A 395 15.50 11.75 10.44
CA ARG A 395 14.13 11.89 10.94
C ARG A 395 13.94 11.16 12.25
N SER A 396 13.13 11.73 13.13
CA SER A 396 12.73 11.04 14.36
C SER A 396 11.51 10.14 14.12
N ALA A 397 11.14 9.37 15.14
CA ALA A 397 9.87 8.65 15.15
C ALA A 397 8.64 9.56 14.92
N SER A 398 8.75 10.86 15.18
CA SER A 398 7.70 11.86 14.95
C SER A 398 7.56 12.30 13.49
N ASP A 399 8.50 11.96 12.60
CA ASP A 399 8.61 12.65 11.31
C ASP A 399 8.53 11.66 10.12
N ALA A 400 7.50 11.82 9.30
CA ALA A 400 7.35 11.12 8.03
C ALA A 400 8.29 11.70 6.94
N PRO A 401 8.85 10.85 6.06
CA PRO A 401 9.75 11.32 5.01
C PRO A 401 9.03 12.22 4.02
N GLU A 402 9.70 13.30 3.59
CA GLU A 402 9.23 14.28 2.60
C GLU A 402 7.96 15.08 2.98
N ILE A 403 7.38 14.82 4.16
CA ILE A 403 6.09 15.37 4.58
C ILE A 403 6.23 16.23 5.84
N ASP A 404 6.96 15.74 6.83
CA ASP A 404 7.17 16.42 8.11
C ASP A 404 8.58 17.03 8.17
N GLY A 405 8.94 17.57 9.34
CA GLY A 405 10.25 18.19 9.55
C GLY A 405 11.42 17.21 9.61
N VAL A 406 12.62 17.75 9.67
CA VAL A 406 13.87 17.00 9.70
C VAL A 406 14.69 17.29 10.95
N VAL A 407 15.66 16.41 11.20
CA VAL A 407 16.67 16.56 12.25
C VAL A 407 18.03 16.74 11.60
N HIS A 408 18.58 17.94 11.73
CA HIS A 408 19.92 18.28 11.25
C HIS A 408 20.99 17.87 12.26
N ILE A 409 21.98 17.10 11.81
CA ILE A 409 23.09 16.60 12.64
C ILE A 409 24.41 17.21 12.15
N ALA A 410 24.92 18.22 12.87
CA ALA A 410 26.09 18.98 12.44
C ALA A 410 27.37 18.13 12.27
N ASN A 411 27.58 17.15 13.16
CA ASN A 411 28.76 16.26 13.16
C ASN A 411 28.47 14.88 12.54
N GLY A 412 27.52 14.82 11.61
CA GLY A 412 27.01 13.58 11.01
C GLY A 412 27.71 13.12 9.72
N GLN A 413 28.83 13.71 9.31
CA GLN A 413 29.43 13.49 7.97
C GLN A 413 29.82 12.03 7.68
N LEU A 414 30.09 11.25 8.74
CA LEU A 414 30.49 9.84 8.63
C LEU A 414 29.31 8.86 8.73
N LEU A 415 28.10 9.37 8.94
CA LEU A 415 26.89 8.56 9.00
C LEU A 415 26.52 8.05 7.60
N LYS A 416 25.69 7.00 7.58
CA LYS A 416 25.19 6.42 6.33
C LYS A 416 23.67 6.49 6.29
N PRO A 417 23.07 6.78 5.12
CA PRO A 417 21.64 6.60 4.91
C PRO A 417 21.16 5.22 5.39
N GLY A 418 20.05 5.20 6.14
CA GLY A 418 19.49 4.01 6.77
C GLY A 418 20.12 3.60 8.11
N GLN A 419 21.07 4.38 8.63
CA GLN A 419 21.63 4.17 9.96
C GLN A 419 20.72 4.76 11.04
N PHE A 420 20.46 4.00 12.10
CA PHE A 420 19.89 4.55 13.33
C PHE A 420 20.98 5.11 14.22
N VAL A 421 20.78 6.32 14.74
CA VAL A 421 21.67 6.96 15.71
C VAL A 421 20.86 7.65 16.80
N ASP A 422 21.44 7.76 17.99
CA ASP A 422 20.89 8.58 19.06
C ASP A 422 21.51 9.98 18.99
N VAL A 423 20.67 11.01 19.08
CA VAL A 423 21.07 12.41 19.01
C VAL A 423 20.50 13.19 20.18
N VAL A 424 21.24 14.17 20.67
CA VAL A 424 20.75 15.13 21.66
C VAL A 424 20.32 16.38 20.92
N VAL A 425 19.05 16.77 21.07
CA VAL A 425 18.51 18.00 20.47
C VAL A 425 19.11 19.20 21.19
N GLU A 426 19.69 20.13 20.44
CA GLU A 426 20.33 21.34 20.96
C GLU A 426 19.51 22.59 20.68
N ASP A 427 18.80 22.61 19.56
CA ASP A 427 17.96 23.72 19.14
C ASP A 427 16.78 23.24 18.28
N ALA A 428 15.78 24.09 18.10
CA ALA A 428 14.58 23.81 17.34
C ALA A 428 14.01 25.10 16.74
N ASP A 429 13.59 25.04 15.48
CA ASP A 429 12.78 26.10 14.88
C ASP A 429 11.28 25.71 14.88
N GLU A 430 10.49 26.31 13.99
CA GLU A 430 9.05 26.06 13.88
C GLU A 430 8.73 24.65 13.33
N HIS A 431 9.65 24.01 12.62
CA HIS A 431 9.41 22.76 11.90
C HIS A 431 10.50 21.70 12.11
N ASP A 432 11.76 22.11 12.26
CA ASP A 432 12.94 21.28 12.25
C ASP A 432 13.70 21.32 13.59
N LEU A 433 14.53 20.30 13.79
CA LEU A 433 15.38 20.17 14.97
C LEU A 433 16.85 20.22 14.56
N HIS A 434 17.66 20.84 15.40
CA HIS A 434 19.12 20.77 15.31
C HIS A 434 19.66 19.95 16.47
N ALA A 435 20.49 18.97 16.15
CA ALA A 435 20.98 18.01 17.12
C ALA A 435 22.44 17.66 16.86
N ARG A 436 23.06 17.06 17.88
CA ARG A 436 24.38 16.42 17.76
C ARG A 436 24.29 14.95 18.16
N LEU A 437 25.25 14.16 17.71
CA LEU A 437 25.35 12.76 18.13
C LEU A 437 25.44 12.66 19.66
N ALA A 438 24.65 11.74 20.23
CA ALA A 438 24.83 11.33 21.61
C ALA A 438 26.18 10.63 21.74
N GLY A 439 27.00 11.06 22.70
CA GLY A 439 28.35 10.55 22.93
C GLY A 439 28.39 9.18 23.59
#